data_AF-A0A168PYF7-F1
#
_entry.id   AF-A0A168PYF7-F1
#
_cell.length_a   1.000
_cell.length_b   1.000
_cell.length_c   1.000
_cell.angle_alpha   90.00
_cell.angle_beta   90.00
_cell.angle_gamma   90.00
#
_symmetry.space_group_name_H-M   'P 1'
#
loop_
_entity.id
_entity.type
_entity.pdbx_description
1 polymer ?
#
loop_
_entity_poly.entity_id
_entity_poly.type
_entity_poly.pdbx_seq_one_letter_code
_entity_poly.pdbx_strand_id
1 'polypeptide(L)'
;MNVYDQESENSLSWFIEEMLFETIREAHEWVYSGAYNDIGYLFDGYKTKDSKLAYALLFELVRSNTIHGYRHDVHCDEEYLEGSITYKVWITNKTYESPAITIK
;
A
#
# COMPACT_ATOMS: atom_id res chain seq x y z
N MET A 1 -9.92 4.98 17.94
CA MET A 1 -8.56 5.24 17.44
C MET A 1 -7.60 4.92 18.57
N ASN A 2 -6.73 3.91 18.40
CA ASN A 2 -5.77 3.50 19.42
C ASN A 2 -4.50 4.34 19.24
N VAL A 3 -3.93 4.84 20.33
CA VAL A 3 -2.77 5.76 20.30
C VAL A 3 -1.53 5.11 19.64
N TYR A 4 -1.47 3.78 19.62
CA TYR A 4 -0.42 2.99 18.97
C TYR A 4 -0.45 3.03 17.43
N ASP A 5 -1.62 3.22 16.81
CA ASP A 5 -1.74 3.27 15.35
C ASP A 5 -1.09 4.56 14.80
N GLN A 6 -1.21 5.66 15.54
CA GLN A 6 -0.68 6.98 15.17
C GLN A 6 0.85 7.10 15.28
N GLU A 7 1.48 6.44 16.27
CA GLU A 7 2.95 6.39 16.35
C GLU A 7 3.56 5.55 15.21
N SER A 8 2.86 4.49 14.79
CA SER A 8 3.30 3.68 13.66
C SER A 8 3.26 4.47 12.35
N GLU A 9 2.20 5.25 12.12
CA GLU A 9 1.98 5.99 10.87
C GLU A 9 3.03 7.09 10.62
N ASN A 10 3.52 7.71 11.69
CA ASN A 10 4.57 8.75 11.63
C ASN A 10 5.95 8.20 11.24
N SER A 11 6.18 6.89 11.37
CA SER A 11 7.44 6.24 10.96
C SER A 11 7.41 5.70 9.52
N LEU A 12 6.24 5.69 8.89
CA LEU A 12 6.04 5.15 7.55
C LEU A 12 6.55 6.11 6.48
N SER A 13 7.29 5.57 5.51
CA SER A 13 7.64 6.26 4.29
C SER A 13 6.45 6.25 3.33
N TRP A 14 5.89 7.43 3.03
CA TRP A 14 4.72 7.57 2.18
C TRP A 14 5.09 8.04 0.77
N PHE A 15 4.53 7.38 -0.24
CA PHE A 15 4.49 7.90 -1.61
C PHE A 15 3.17 8.62 -1.86
N ILE A 16 3.23 9.81 -2.45
CA ILE A 16 2.05 10.59 -2.82
C ILE A 16 1.83 10.44 -4.32
N GLU A 17 0.73 9.83 -4.70
CA GLU A 17 0.31 9.70 -6.09
C GLU A 17 -0.79 10.71 -6.43
N GLU A 18 -0.50 11.59 -7.38
CA GLU A 18 -1.38 12.69 -7.80
C GLU A 18 -2.19 12.35 -9.06
N MET A 19 -1.83 11.30 -9.78
CA MET A 19 -2.51 10.85 -10.98
C MET A 19 -3.93 10.36 -10.66
N LEU A 20 -4.87 10.79 -11.49
CA LEU A 20 -6.26 10.35 -11.46
C LEU A 20 -6.55 9.52 -12.71
N PHE A 21 -7.26 8.42 -12.52
CA PHE A 21 -7.69 7.52 -13.57
C PHE A 21 -9.18 7.68 -13.82
N GLU A 22 -9.63 7.44 -15.04
CA GLU A 22 -11.06 7.48 -15.36
C GLU A 22 -11.73 6.16 -14.94
N THR A 23 -11.02 5.06 -15.09
CA THR A 23 -11.55 3.72 -14.82
C THR A 23 -10.74 2.95 -13.78
N ILE A 24 -11.40 2.00 -13.11
CA ILE A 24 -10.72 1.07 -12.20
C ILE A 24 -9.69 0.21 -12.94
N ARG A 25 -9.92 -0.06 -14.23
CA ARG A 25 -9.01 -0.86 -15.05
C ARG A 25 -7.70 -0.14 -15.29
N GLU A 26 -7.72 1.15 -15.60
CA GLU A 26 -6.50 1.94 -15.78
C GLU A 26 -5.72 2.08 -14.46
N ALA A 27 -6.43 2.35 -13.36
CA ALA A 27 -5.81 2.41 -12.03
C ALA A 27 -5.14 1.07 -11.65
N HIS A 28 -5.78 -0.04 -11.98
CA HIS A 28 -5.24 -1.38 -11.73
C HIS A 28 -4.02 -1.71 -12.57
N GLU A 29 -4.02 -1.35 -13.86
CA GLU A 29 -2.85 -1.49 -14.73
C GLU A 29 -1.68 -0.64 -14.23
N TRP A 30 -1.95 0.57 -13.75
CA TRP A 30 -0.92 1.41 -13.14
C TRP A 30 -0.33 0.78 -11.88
N VAL A 31 -1.17 0.25 -10.98
CA VAL A 31 -0.71 -0.46 -9.78
C VAL A 31 0.19 -1.65 -10.15
N TYR A 32 -0.21 -2.41 -11.17
CA TYR A 32 0.56 -3.54 -11.70
C TYR A 32 1.88 -3.13 -12.36
N SER A 33 1.96 -1.92 -12.91
CA SER A 33 3.15 -1.44 -13.62
C SER A 33 4.35 -1.20 -12.71
N GLY A 34 4.13 -0.97 -11.41
CA GLY A 34 5.22 -0.74 -10.47
C GLY A 34 4.81 -0.58 -9.00
N ALA A 35 3.72 0.14 -8.72
CA ALA A 35 3.39 0.52 -7.34
C ALA A 35 3.19 -0.66 -6.38
N TYR A 36 2.64 -1.77 -6.87
CA TYR A 36 2.52 -3.00 -6.09
C TYR A 36 3.89 -3.63 -5.73
N ASN A 37 4.92 -3.48 -6.57
CA ASN A 37 6.26 -3.99 -6.29
C ASN A 37 7.07 -3.01 -5.43
N ASP A 38 6.78 -1.72 -5.55
CA ASP A 38 7.48 -0.66 -4.84
C ASP A 38 7.04 -0.57 -3.38
N ILE A 39 5.77 -0.86 -3.07
CA ILE A 39 5.26 -0.88 -1.70
C ILE A 39 5.91 -2.04 -0.91
N GLY A 40 6.45 -1.71 0.26
CA GLY A 40 7.29 -2.58 1.07
C GLY A 40 8.78 -2.45 0.79
N TYR A 41 9.17 -2.10 -0.44
CA TYR A 41 10.58 -1.98 -0.82
C TYR A 41 11.10 -0.53 -0.77
N LEU A 42 10.45 0.38 -1.51
CA LEU A 42 10.82 1.80 -1.59
C LEU A 42 10.05 2.66 -0.58
N PHE A 43 8.76 2.35 -0.40
CA PHE A 43 7.84 3.07 0.46
C PHE A 43 6.98 2.09 1.25
N ASP A 44 6.45 2.51 2.38
CA ASP A 44 5.59 1.68 3.23
C ASP A 44 4.11 1.83 2.89
N GLY A 45 3.74 2.95 2.28
CA GLY A 45 2.36 3.22 1.90
C GLY A 45 2.21 4.26 0.79
N TYR A 46 1.01 4.31 0.25
CA TYR A 46 0.56 5.22 -0.79
C TYR A 46 -0.55 6.13 -0.24
N LYS A 47 -0.46 7.41 -0.60
CA LYS A 47 -1.54 8.39 -0.44
C LYS A 47 -1.99 8.85 -1.82
N THR A 48 -3.29 8.87 -2.07
CA THR A 48 -3.83 9.33 -3.36
C THR A 48 -5.20 9.99 -3.18
N LYS A 49 -5.56 10.86 -4.12
CA LYS A 49 -6.93 11.38 -4.24
C LYS A 49 -7.84 10.48 -5.08
N ASP A 50 -7.26 9.51 -5.80
CA ASP A 50 -8.04 8.56 -6.59
C ASP A 50 -8.42 7.34 -5.75
N SER A 51 -9.71 7.23 -5.43
CA SER A 51 -10.26 6.05 -4.74
C SER A 51 -9.98 4.75 -5.51
N LYS A 52 -10.02 4.79 -6.84
CA LYS A 52 -9.85 3.60 -7.70
C LYS A 52 -8.43 3.05 -7.59
N LEU A 53 -7.43 3.92 -7.50
CA LEU A 53 -6.05 3.52 -7.28
C LEU A 53 -5.86 2.88 -5.90
N ALA A 54 -6.41 3.51 -4.85
CA ALA A 54 -6.36 2.95 -3.51
C ALA A 54 -7.02 1.56 -3.44
N TYR A 55 -8.20 1.40 -4.04
CA TYR A 55 -8.89 0.11 -4.13
C TYR A 55 -8.09 -0.94 -4.90
N ALA A 56 -7.52 -0.57 -6.05
CA ALA A 56 -6.71 -1.48 -6.86
C ALA A 56 -5.47 -1.97 -6.10
N LEU A 57 -4.78 -1.07 -5.39
CA LEU A 57 -3.60 -1.40 -4.59
C LEU A 57 -3.95 -2.30 -3.41
N LEU A 58 -5.00 -1.94 -2.66
CA LEU A 58 -5.50 -2.74 -1.54
C LEU A 58 -5.86 -4.16 -1.99
N PHE A 59 -6.58 -4.28 -3.11
CA PHE A 59 -6.97 -5.56 -3.67
C PHE A 59 -5.74 -6.43 -4.00
N GLU A 60 -4.72 -5.88 -4.67
CA GLU A 60 -3.53 -6.65 -5.03
C GLU A 60 -2.72 -7.11 -3.81
N LEU A 61 -2.60 -6.28 -2.78
CA LEU A 61 -1.93 -6.64 -1.53
C LEU A 61 -2.64 -7.78 -0.80
N VAL A 62 -3.96 -7.69 -0.66
CA VAL A 62 -4.77 -8.74 -0.02
C VAL A 62 -4.77 -10.02 -0.86
N ARG A 63 -4.87 -9.89 -2.19
CA ARG A 63 -4.81 -11.02 -3.12
C ARG A 63 -3.46 -11.74 -3.04
N SER A 64 -2.36 -11.00 -2.95
CA SER A 64 -1.02 -11.55 -2.79
C SER A 64 -0.88 -12.32 -1.49
N ASN A 65 -1.33 -11.76 -0.36
CA ASN A 65 -1.37 -12.44 0.93
C ASN A 65 -2.22 -13.73 0.89
N THR A 66 -3.26 -13.75 0.06
CA THR A 66 -4.15 -14.92 -0.08
C THR A 66 -3.50 -16.03 -0.92
N ILE A 67 -2.85 -15.68 -2.03
CA ILE A 67 -2.29 -16.65 -2.99
C ILE A 67 -0.92 -17.17 -2.54
N HIS A 68 -0.08 -16.29 -2.00
CA HIS A 68 1.31 -16.59 -1.67
C HIS A 68 1.57 -16.82 -0.18
N GLY A 69 0.52 -16.78 0.63
CA GLY A 69 0.61 -16.82 2.09
C GLY A 69 0.79 -15.43 2.68
N TYR A 70 0.54 -15.34 3.99
CA TYR A 70 0.64 -14.09 4.74
C TYR A 70 2.05 -13.50 4.66
N ARG A 71 2.17 -12.28 4.12
CA ARG A 71 3.45 -11.54 3.99
C ARG A 71 3.49 -10.27 4.83
N HIS A 72 2.38 -9.53 4.82
CA HIS A 72 2.29 -8.22 5.43
C HIS A 72 0.91 -8.01 6.05
N ASP A 73 0.85 -7.22 7.11
CA ASP A 73 -0.40 -6.62 7.54
C ASP A 73 -0.76 -5.49 6.58
N VAL A 74 -1.96 -5.53 6.00
CA VAL A 74 -2.42 -4.54 5.02
C VAL A 74 -3.45 -3.64 5.67
N HIS A 75 -3.26 -2.34 5.55
CA HIS A 75 -4.09 -1.31 6.18
C HIS A 75 -4.60 -0.32 5.14
N CYS A 76 -5.77 0.25 5.41
CA CYS A 76 -6.34 1.32 4.60
C CYS A 76 -7.13 2.30 5.47
N ASP A 77 -7.15 3.56 5.07
CA ASP A 77 -7.87 4.63 5.74
C ASP A 77 -8.21 5.77 4.77
N GLU A 78 -9.17 6.60 5.15
CA GLU A 78 -9.60 7.78 4.39
C GLU A 78 -9.52 9.01 5.27
N GLU A 79 -8.80 10.03 4.80
CA GLU A 79 -8.68 11.30 5.50
C GLU A 79 -9.45 12.39 4.74
N TYR A 80 -10.38 13.03 5.45
CA TYR A 80 -11.18 14.14 4.94
C TYR A 80 -10.58 15.45 5.43
N LEU A 81 -10.02 16.23 4.50
CA LEU A 81 -9.36 17.49 4.82
C LEU A 81 -9.80 18.59 3.85
N GLU A 82 -10.37 19.67 4.38
CA GLU A 82 -10.78 20.86 3.61
C GLU A 82 -11.65 20.57 2.36
N GLY A 83 -12.51 19.54 2.44
CA GLY A 83 -13.39 19.14 1.33
C GLY A 83 -12.72 18.24 0.27
N SER A 84 -11.47 17.84 0.47
CA SER A 84 -10.79 16.81 -0.31
C SER A 84 -10.71 15.51 0.49
N ILE A 85 -10.84 14.37 -0.19
CA ILE A 85 -10.61 13.04 0.38
C ILE A 85 -9.23 12.57 -0.06
N THR A 86 -8.44 12.08 0.89
CA THR A 86 -7.17 11.39 0.63
C THR A 86 -7.29 9.95 1.10
N TYR A 87 -7.12 9.02 0.18
CA TYR A 87 -7.10 7.59 0.46
C TYR A 87 -5.67 7.17 0.79
N LYS A 88 -5.52 6.40 1.86
CA LYS A 88 -4.25 5.90 2.37
C LYS A 88 -4.28 4.37 2.34
N VAL A 89 -3.23 3.76 1.80
CA VAL A 89 -3.03 2.30 1.82
C VAL A 89 -1.59 2.03 2.20
N TRP A 90 -1.35 1.20 3.21
CA TRP A 90 0.00 0.92 3.69
C TRP A 90 0.11 -0.50 4.22
N ILE A 91 1.35 -0.92 4.42
CA ILE A 91 1.65 -2.23 5.00
C ILE A 91 2.55 -2.12 6.23
N THR A 92 2.38 -3.06 7.17
CA THR A 92 3.29 -3.23 8.32
C THR A 92 3.79 -4.68 8.40
N ASN A 93 4.79 -4.92 9.28
CA ASN A 93 5.39 -6.25 9.51
C ASN A 93 5.92 -6.93 8.24
N LYS A 94 6.96 -6.33 7.64
CA LYS A 94 7.63 -6.86 6.45
C LYS A 94 8.37 -8.16 6.77
N THR A 95 7.73 -9.32 6.55
CA THR A 95 8.47 -10.59 6.59
C THR A 95 9.13 -10.81 5.23
N TYR A 96 10.34 -10.27 5.08
CA TYR A 96 11.27 -10.79 4.09
C TYR A 96 11.95 -12.00 4.69
N GLU A 97 11.50 -13.20 4.33
CA GLU A 97 12.44 -14.33 4.32
C GLU A 97 13.46 -14.04 3.21
N SER A 98 14.55 -13.35 3.57
CA SER A 98 15.76 -13.38 2.76
C SER A 98 16.10 -14.85 2.55
N PRO A 99 16.25 -15.37 1.32
CA PRO A 99 16.74 -16.71 1.13
C PRO A 99 18.13 -16.75 1.77
N ALA A 100 18.26 -17.53 2.85
CA ALA A 100 19.54 -17.79 3.47
C ALA A 100 20.42 -18.47 2.43
N ILE A 101 21.29 -17.70 1.77
CA ILE A 101 22.39 -18.26 0.99
C ILE A 101 23.37 -18.83 2.01
N THR A 102 23.14 -20.08 2.43
CA THR A 102 24.17 -20.88 3.10
C THR A 102 25.16 -21.34 2.03
N ILE A 103 26.26 -20.59 1.87
CA ILE A 103 27.44 -21.12 1.19
C ILE A 103 28.08 -22.11 2.17
N LYS A 104 28.07 -23.40 1.81
CA LYS A 104 28.80 -24.46 2.49
C LYS A 104 30.28 -24.41 2.13
#